data_AF-A0A971LTB0-F1
#
_entry.id   AF-A0A971LTB0-F1
#
_cell.length_a   1.000
_cell.length_b   1.000
_cell.length_c   1.000
_cell.angle_alpha   90.00
_cell.angle_beta   90.00
_cell.angle_gamma   90.00
#
_symmetry.space_group_name_H-M   'P 1'
#
loop_
_entity.id
_entity.type
_entity.pdbx_description
1 polymer ?
#
loop_
_entity_poly.entity_id
_entity_poly.type
_entity_poly.pdbx_seq_one_letter_code
_entity_poly.pdbx_strand_id
1 'polypeptide(L)'
;MVKMEAKGIKGRRTSEPIMNTKDKIKVKSLGRRVVATTSIFLILVVTISTYFSVQNAREALYKQLDEQADQIAHILLFNLKNLSQVERDVDRIIDTYIENLGHFIKVKGSYTNEELKAIERETGVSEINIVNHEGVIVYSNLDGNLDYIYPEGHPVRDIVEGEIDKVVEDIRQSTLEDTYYKYGAVKADFGAVQIGIKADHIVN
;
A
#
# COMPACT_ATOMS: atom_id res chain seq x y z
N MET A 1 7.79 86.20 69.15
CA MET A 1 6.40 86.68 69.33
C MET A 1 5.54 85.44 69.61
N VAL A 2 5.29 85.14 70.89
CA VAL A 2 4.07 85.49 71.67
C VAL A 2 2.86 84.73 71.13
N LYS A 3 2.05 83.95 71.87
CA LYS A 3 2.06 83.34 73.23
C LYS A 3 0.68 82.63 73.34
N MET A 4 0.62 81.45 73.98
CA MET A 4 -0.49 80.94 74.84
C MET A 4 -1.92 80.80 74.24
N GLU A 5 -2.72 79.78 74.56
CA GLU A 5 -3.16 79.37 75.90
C GLU A 5 -3.42 77.86 76.05
N ALA A 6 -3.24 77.40 77.30
CA ALA A 6 -3.63 76.10 77.82
C ALA A 6 -4.56 76.30 79.03
N LYS A 7 -5.46 75.32 79.23
CA LYS A 7 -6.22 74.90 80.44
C LYS A 7 -7.69 74.70 80.04
N GLY A 8 -8.36 73.56 80.24
CA GLY A 8 -8.28 72.56 81.31
C GLY A 8 -9.61 72.61 82.08
N ILE A 9 -10.19 71.46 82.45
CA ILE A 9 -11.09 71.23 83.61
C ILE A 9 -11.40 69.72 83.75
N LYS A 10 -11.45 69.28 85.00
CA LYS A 10 -11.49 67.90 85.55
C LYS A 10 -12.91 67.32 85.66
N GLY A 11 -13.02 66.00 85.48
CA GLY A 11 -13.35 65.05 86.57
C GLY A 11 -14.78 64.51 86.71
N ARG A 12 -14.92 63.17 86.82
CA ARG A 12 -15.57 62.45 87.95
C ARG A 12 -15.43 60.92 87.81
N ARG A 13 -15.42 60.22 88.97
CA ARG A 13 -15.13 58.79 89.20
C ARG A 13 -16.36 57.86 89.11
N THR A 14 -16.09 56.63 88.65
CA THR A 14 -16.56 55.27 89.07
C THR A 14 -18.03 54.96 89.38
N SER A 15 -18.59 53.95 88.70
CA SER A 15 -19.13 52.69 89.28
C SER A 15 -19.63 51.73 88.17
N GLU A 16 -19.23 50.45 88.22
CA GLU A 16 -19.82 49.36 87.42
C GLU A 16 -21.20 48.97 87.97
N PRO A 17 -22.07 48.29 87.17
CA PRO A 17 -22.15 46.83 87.31
C PRO A 17 -22.34 46.03 86.00
N ILE A 18 -21.62 44.91 85.92
CA ILE A 18 -22.04 43.50 85.69
C ILE A 18 -23.06 43.16 84.56
N MET A 19 -22.76 42.02 83.89
CA MET A 19 -23.55 41.16 82.99
C MET A 19 -23.38 41.45 81.48
N ASN A 20 -23.16 40.47 80.59
CA ASN A 20 -23.39 39.03 80.66
C ASN A 20 -22.44 38.29 79.68
N THR A 21 -21.53 37.49 80.23
CA THR A 21 -20.88 36.39 79.52
C THR A 21 -21.87 35.25 79.38
N LYS A 22 -22.58 35.16 78.25
CA LYS A 22 -23.19 33.93 77.70
C LYS A 22 -24.06 34.34 76.53
N ASP A 23 -23.48 34.24 75.33
CA ASP A 23 -24.15 33.66 74.17
C ASP A 23 -23.15 33.56 73.01
N LYS A 24 -22.15 32.69 73.18
CA LYS A 24 -21.59 31.97 72.03
C LYS A 24 -22.65 30.98 71.58
N ILE A 25 -23.64 31.46 70.82
CA ILE A 25 -24.64 30.59 70.22
C ILE A 25 -23.88 29.57 69.36
N LYS A 26 -23.92 28.30 69.77
CA LYS A 26 -23.41 27.15 69.04
C LYS A 26 -24.24 26.95 67.76
N VAL A 27 -24.05 27.77 66.73
CA VAL A 27 -24.62 27.49 65.39
C VAL A 27 -23.53 26.97 64.48
N LYS A 28 -23.06 25.75 64.70
CA LYS A 28 -21.96 25.20 63.88
C LYS A 28 -21.99 23.68 63.70
N SER A 29 -23.17 23.08 63.55
CA SER A 29 -23.34 21.62 63.34
C SER A 29 -24.33 21.27 62.21
N LEU A 30 -25.54 21.83 62.19
CA LEU A 30 -26.57 21.46 61.19
C LEU A 30 -26.23 21.91 59.76
N GLY A 31 -25.90 23.18 59.54
CA GLY A 31 -25.58 23.69 58.19
C GLY A 31 -24.36 23.01 57.56
N ARG A 32 -23.35 22.66 58.36
CA ARG A 32 -22.18 21.90 57.88
C ARG A 32 -22.52 20.47 57.51
N ARG A 33 -23.45 19.81 58.22
CA ARG A 33 -23.93 18.46 57.86
C ARG A 33 -24.74 18.48 56.57
N VAL A 34 -25.64 19.45 56.39
CA VAL A 34 -26.44 19.57 55.16
C VAL A 34 -25.56 19.83 53.94
N VAL A 35 -24.63 20.79 54.04
CA VAL A 35 -23.67 21.07 52.95
C VAL A 35 -22.82 19.84 52.64
N ALA A 36 -22.32 19.13 53.65
CA ALA A 36 -21.54 17.91 53.44
C ALA A 36 -22.37 16.81 52.75
N THR A 37 -23.62 16.57 53.14
CA THR A 37 -24.49 15.59 52.49
C THR A 37 -24.77 15.94 51.03
N THR A 38 -25.05 17.21 50.73
CA THR A 38 -25.28 17.67 49.34
C THR A 38 -24.02 17.53 48.49
N SER A 39 -22.84 17.87 49.03
CA SER A 39 -21.57 17.71 48.31
C SER A 39 -21.25 16.23 48.02
N ILE A 40 -21.45 15.34 49.00
CA ILE A 40 -21.25 13.89 48.82
C ILE A 40 -22.19 13.35 47.74
N PHE A 41 -23.45 13.78 47.76
CA PHE A 41 -24.43 13.36 46.76
C PHE A 41 -24.04 13.81 45.34
N LEU A 42 -23.57 15.04 45.17
CA LEU A 42 -23.08 15.54 43.87
C LEU A 42 -21.88 14.73 43.35
N ILE A 43 -20.90 14.44 44.21
CA ILE A 43 -19.73 13.62 43.86
C ILE A 43 -20.17 12.23 43.39
N LEU A 44 -21.13 11.62 44.10
CA LEU A 44 -21.66 10.31 43.77
C LEU A 44 -22.32 10.31 42.37
N VAL A 45 -23.17 11.30 42.08
CA VAL A 45 -23.85 11.43 40.78
C VAL A 45 -22.84 11.63 39.65
N VAL A 46 -21.84 12.49 39.85
CA VAL A 46 -20.79 12.72 38.84
C VAL A 46 -20.01 11.44 38.59
N THR A 47 -19.61 10.72 39.63
CA THR A 47 -18.82 9.49 39.50
C THR A 47 -19.60 8.41 38.74
N ILE A 48 -20.88 8.24 39.04
CA ILE A 48 -21.75 7.27 38.35
C ILE A 48 -21.94 7.68 36.88
N SER A 49 -22.20 8.96 36.61
CA SER A 49 -22.35 9.48 35.25
C SER A 49 -21.06 9.29 34.43
N THR A 50 -19.90 9.59 35.03
CA THR A 50 -18.60 9.37 34.42
C THR A 50 -18.36 7.88 34.14
N TYR A 51 -18.74 6.99 35.05
CA TYR A 51 -18.61 5.54 34.84
C TYR A 51 -19.40 5.06 33.62
N PHE A 52 -20.68 5.43 33.51
CA PHE A 52 -21.51 5.09 32.35
C PHE A 52 -21.01 5.74 31.07
N SER A 53 -20.55 7.00 31.14
CA SER A 53 -20.01 7.72 29.99
C SER A 53 -18.75 7.05 29.45
N VAL A 54 -17.85 6.59 30.32
CA VAL A 54 -16.63 5.87 29.91
C VAL A 54 -16.99 4.52 29.29
N GLN A 55 -17.98 3.80 29.83
CA GLN A 55 -18.41 2.52 29.28
C GLN A 55 -19.00 2.70 27.86
N ASN A 56 -19.90 3.66 27.68
CA ASN A 56 -20.50 3.96 26.38
C ASN A 56 -19.45 4.46 25.38
N ALA A 57 -18.50 5.28 25.83
CA ALA A 57 -17.41 5.76 24.99
C ALA A 57 -16.50 4.61 24.54
N ARG A 58 -16.19 3.65 25.43
CA ARG A 58 -15.42 2.45 25.08
C ARG A 58 -16.16 1.62 24.04
N GLU A 59 -17.43 1.33 24.25
CA GLU A 59 -18.24 0.54 23.31
C GLU A 59 -18.33 1.21 21.93
N ALA A 60 -18.55 2.52 21.89
CA ALA A 60 -18.56 3.29 20.66
C ALA A 60 -17.19 3.28 19.96
N LEU A 61 -16.09 3.44 20.70
CA LEU A 61 -14.73 3.40 20.16
C LEU A 61 -14.38 2.01 19.61
N TYR A 62 -14.69 0.92 20.32
CA TYR A 62 -14.44 -0.43 19.84
C TYR A 62 -15.24 -0.75 18.59
N LYS A 63 -16.52 -0.36 18.55
CA LYS A 63 -17.36 -0.52 17.36
C LYS A 63 -16.79 0.26 16.17
N GLN A 64 -16.37 1.51 16.39
CA GLN A 64 -15.77 2.33 15.34
C GLN A 64 -14.43 1.76 14.85
N LEU A 65 -13.60 1.23 15.75
CA LEU A 65 -12.33 0.59 15.38
C LEU A 65 -12.56 -0.68 14.56
N ASP A 66 -13.55 -1.49 14.90
CA ASP A 66 -13.91 -2.71 14.17
C ASP A 66 -14.42 -2.38 12.75
N GLU A 67 -15.35 -1.43 12.64
CA GLU A 67 -15.88 -0.94 11.36
C GLU A 67 -14.77 -0.32 10.48
N GLN A 68 -13.84 0.43 11.07
CA GLN A 68 -12.73 1.03 10.33
C GLN A 68 -11.68 -0.02 9.91
N ALA A 69 -11.39 -1.00 10.75
CA ALA A 69 -10.47 -2.09 10.42
C ALA A 69 -10.97 -2.90 9.22
N ASP A 70 -12.26 -3.21 9.19
CA ASP A 70 -12.91 -3.90 8.08
C ASP A 70 -12.84 -3.08 6.77
N GLN A 71 -13.14 -1.78 6.84
CA GLN A 71 -13.03 -0.88 5.69
C GLN A 71 -11.60 -0.79 5.12
N ILE A 72 -10.60 -0.67 6.00
CA ILE A 72 -9.18 -0.63 5.60
C ILE A 72 -8.79 -1.96 4.95
N ALA A 73 -9.19 -3.09 5.55
CA ALA A 73 -8.92 -4.42 5.00
C ALA A 73 -9.54 -4.58 3.60
N HIS A 74 -10.79 -4.15 3.42
CA HIS A 74 -11.46 -4.19 2.12
C HIS A 74 -10.77 -3.34 1.05
N ILE A 75 -10.33 -2.11 1.38
CA ILE A 75 -9.59 -1.26 0.45
C ILE A 75 -8.25 -1.90 0.08
N LEU A 76 -7.53 -2.46 1.06
CA LEU A 76 -6.28 -3.16 0.80
C LEU A 76 -6.47 -4.37 -0.12
N LEU A 77 -7.47 -5.21 0.15
CA LEU A 77 -7.82 -6.37 -0.70
C LEU A 77 -8.21 -5.94 -2.12
N PHE A 78 -8.99 -4.86 -2.25
CA PHE A 78 -9.35 -4.28 -3.54
C PHE A 78 -8.11 -3.80 -4.30
N ASN A 79 -7.19 -3.10 -3.64
CA ASN A 79 -5.93 -2.67 -4.25
C ASN A 79 -5.05 -3.85 -4.65
N LEU A 80 -4.90 -4.87 -3.81
CA LEU A 80 -4.15 -6.08 -4.14
C LEU A 80 -4.74 -6.82 -5.35
N LYS A 81 -6.08 -6.93 -5.40
CA LYS A 81 -6.78 -7.49 -6.54
C LYS A 81 -6.51 -6.69 -7.82
N ASN A 82 -6.60 -5.36 -7.74
CA ASN A 82 -6.32 -4.49 -8.87
C ASN A 82 -4.87 -4.60 -9.33
N LEU A 83 -3.91 -4.67 -8.40
CA LEU A 83 -2.50 -4.89 -8.74
C LEU A 83 -2.30 -6.22 -9.48
N SER A 84 -2.91 -7.32 -8.99
CA SER A 84 -2.86 -8.60 -9.69
C SER A 84 -3.50 -8.55 -11.09
N GLN A 85 -4.52 -7.70 -11.26
CA GLN A 85 -5.18 -7.52 -12.54
C GLN A 85 -4.32 -6.72 -13.51
N VAL A 86 -3.67 -5.67 -13.02
CA VAL A 86 -2.69 -4.88 -13.79
C VAL A 86 -1.53 -5.76 -14.23
N GLU A 87 -1.01 -6.62 -13.37
CA GLU A 87 0.05 -7.58 -13.72
C GLU A 87 -0.37 -8.49 -14.88
N ARG A 88 -1.56 -9.09 -14.81
CA ARG A 88 -2.10 -9.93 -15.89
C ARG A 88 -2.34 -9.12 -17.18
N ASP A 89 -2.78 -7.87 -17.07
CA ASP A 89 -2.99 -7.01 -18.23
C ASP A 89 -1.66 -6.64 -18.90
N VAL A 90 -0.61 -6.37 -18.11
CA VAL A 90 0.75 -6.13 -18.61
C VAL A 90 1.31 -7.38 -19.29
N ASP A 91 1.21 -8.54 -18.66
CA ASP A 91 1.65 -9.81 -19.24
C ASP A 91 0.95 -10.09 -20.58
N ARG A 92 -0.37 -9.90 -20.64
CA ARG A 92 -1.15 -10.03 -21.88
C ARG A 92 -0.75 -9.03 -22.96
N ILE A 93 -0.37 -7.80 -22.58
CA ILE A 93 0.15 -6.80 -23.54
C ILE A 93 1.50 -7.26 -24.10
N ILE A 94 2.37 -7.81 -23.25
CA ILE A 94 3.67 -8.36 -23.67
C ILE A 94 3.47 -9.56 -24.59
N ASP A 95 2.57 -10.48 -24.26
CA ASP A 95 2.20 -11.61 -25.12
C ASP A 95 1.75 -11.13 -26.50
N THR A 96 0.84 -10.16 -26.51
CA THR A 96 0.30 -9.57 -27.74
C THR A 96 1.41 -8.88 -28.54
N TYR A 97 2.35 -8.23 -27.87
CA TYR A 97 3.49 -7.57 -28.49
C TYR A 97 4.44 -8.56 -29.17
N ILE A 98 4.84 -9.62 -28.46
CA ILE A 98 5.67 -10.72 -28.95
C ILE A 98 5.02 -11.37 -30.18
N GLU A 99 3.73 -11.71 -30.08
CA GLU A 99 2.98 -12.34 -31.17
C GLU A 99 2.88 -11.41 -32.41
N ASN A 100 2.52 -10.13 -32.20
CA ASN A 100 2.39 -9.17 -33.29
C ASN A 100 3.71 -8.93 -34.01
N LEU A 101 4.83 -8.84 -33.27
CA LEU A 101 6.15 -8.67 -33.87
C LEU A 101 6.54 -9.92 -34.67
N GLY A 102 6.29 -11.12 -34.13
CA GLY A 102 6.49 -12.37 -34.86
C GLY A 102 5.70 -12.42 -36.16
N HIS A 103 4.42 -12.01 -36.13
CA HIS A 103 3.58 -11.91 -37.32
C HIS A 103 4.08 -10.87 -38.33
N PHE A 104 4.51 -9.70 -37.86
CA PHE A 104 5.09 -8.67 -38.73
C PHE A 104 6.35 -9.19 -39.43
N ILE A 105 7.22 -9.87 -38.68
CA ILE A 105 8.46 -10.43 -39.22
C ILE A 105 8.15 -11.52 -40.26
N LYS A 106 7.22 -12.43 -39.97
CA LYS A 106 6.80 -13.46 -40.93
C LYS A 106 6.43 -12.90 -42.31
N VAL A 107 5.73 -11.76 -42.38
CA VAL A 107 5.18 -11.21 -43.63
C VAL A 107 6.26 -10.83 -44.65
N LYS A 108 7.43 -10.38 -44.22
CA LYS A 108 8.51 -9.98 -45.14
C LYS A 108 9.14 -11.19 -45.85
N GLY A 109 9.11 -12.37 -45.23
CA GLY A 109 9.58 -13.64 -45.81
C GLY A 109 11.10 -13.84 -45.88
N SER A 110 11.93 -12.80 -45.82
CA SER A 110 13.41 -12.93 -45.81
C SER A 110 14.12 -11.84 -45.01
N TYR A 111 15.20 -12.20 -44.32
CA TYR A 111 15.94 -11.34 -43.41
C TYR A 111 17.46 -11.57 -43.51
N THR A 112 18.23 -10.58 -43.06
CA THR A 112 19.63 -10.75 -42.66
C THR A 112 19.80 -10.53 -41.16
N ASN A 113 20.89 -11.01 -40.59
CA ASN A 113 21.21 -10.81 -39.17
C ASN A 113 21.27 -9.31 -38.81
N GLU A 114 21.79 -8.48 -39.71
CA GLU A 114 21.90 -7.02 -39.54
C GLU A 114 20.52 -6.35 -39.49
N GLU A 115 19.55 -6.83 -40.28
CA GLU A 115 18.18 -6.34 -40.22
C GLU A 115 17.51 -6.72 -38.89
N LEU A 116 17.75 -7.93 -38.38
CA LEU A 116 17.24 -8.35 -37.08
C LEU A 116 17.87 -7.55 -35.93
N LYS A 117 19.18 -7.26 -36.02
CA LYS A 117 19.87 -6.34 -35.10
C LYS A 117 19.31 -4.92 -35.18
N ALA A 118 18.85 -4.46 -36.35
CA ALA A 118 18.21 -3.15 -36.46
C ALA A 118 16.81 -3.16 -35.82
N ILE A 119 16.04 -4.24 -36.01
CA ILE A 119 14.71 -4.40 -35.37
C ILE A 119 14.86 -4.41 -33.85
N GLU A 120 15.82 -5.16 -33.31
CA GLU A 120 16.10 -5.22 -31.87
C GLU A 120 16.26 -3.82 -31.25
N ARG A 121 17.13 -2.98 -31.84
CA ARG A 121 17.40 -1.61 -31.36
C ARG A 121 16.17 -0.69 -31.32
N GLU A 122 15.20 -0.91 -32.21
CA GLU A 122 14.03 -0.04 -32.36
C GLU A 122 12.80 -0.56 -31.59
N THR A 123 12.80 -1.84 -31.20
CA THR A 123 11.62 -2.53 -30.64
C THR A 123 11.80 -2.94 -29.18
N GLY A 124 13.02 -2.95 -28.66
CA GLY A 124 13.27 -3.34 -27.26
C GLY A 124 13.02 -4.82 -26.96
N VAL A 125 12.78 -5.64 -27.99
CA VAL A 125 12.96 -7.10 -27.87
C VAL A 125 14.44 -7.41 -27.78
N SER A 126 14.81 -8.54 -27.22
CA SER A 126 16.22 -8.87 -26.94
C SER A 126 16.76 -9.96 -27.87
N GLU A 127 15.88 -10.84 -28.33
CA GLU A 127 16.23 -11.99 -29.15
C GLU A 127 15.21 -12.14 -30.28
N ILE A 128 15.71 -12.34 -31.50
CA ILE A 128 14.93 -12.58 -32.70
C ILE A 128 15.63 -13.68 -33.48
N ASN A 129 14.97 -14.82 -33.65
CA ASN A 129 15.49 -15.96 -34.39
C ASN A 129 14.54 -16.32 -35.55
N ILE A 130 15.12 -16.49 -36.73
CA ILE A 130 14.44 -17.03 -37.92
C ILE A 130 14.84 -18.50 -38.04
N VAL A 131 13.85 -19.37 -38.00
CA VAL A 131 14.03 -20.82 -37.92
C VAL A 131 13.52 -21.46 -39.19
N ASN A 132 14.31 -22.36 -39.78
CA ASN A 132 13.90 -23.10 -40.97
C ASN A 132 12.98 -24.30 -40.62
N HIS A 133 12.48 -25.03 -41.62
CA HIS A 133 11.66 -26.23 -41.43
C HIS A 133 12.36 -27.39 -40.69
N GLU A 134 13.68 -27.40 -40.63
CA GLU A 134 14.45 -28.42 -39.91
C GLU A 134 14.60 -28.06 -38.42
N GLY A 135 14.07 -26.91 -37.99
CA GLY A 135 14.21 -26.41 -36.62
C GLY A 135 15.55 -25.74 -36.35
N VAL A 136 16.28 -25.32 -37.39
CA VAL A 136 17.60 -24.67 -37.30
C VAL A 136 17.46 -23.15 -37.39
N ILE A 137 18.15 -22.43 -36.50
CA ILE A 137 18.25 -20.97 -36.57
C ILE A 137 19.16 -20.56 -37.73
N VAL A 138 18.55 -19.99 -38.78
CA VAL A 138 19.25 -19.55 -40.00
C VAL A 138 19.59 -18.06 -40.02
N TYR A 139 18.84 -17.25 -39.26
CA TYR A 139 19.17 -15.84 -39.01
C TYR A 139 18.87 -15.48 -37.56
N SER A 140 19.69 -14.62 -36.98
CA SER A 140 19.48 -14.11 -35.63
C SER A 140 20.09 -12.72 -35.44
N ASN A 141 19.53 -11.94 -34.50
CA ASN A 141 20.22 -10.76 -33.99
C ASN A 141 21.38 -11.11 -33.04
N LEU A 142 21.39 -12.33 -32.49
CA LEU A 142 22.43 -12.87 -31.62
C LEU A 142 23.29 -13.86 -32.41
N ASP A 143 24.55 -13.48 -32.68
CA ASP A 143 25.44 -14.29 -33.52
C ASP A 143 25.70 -15.70 -32.93
N GLY A 144 25.63 -15.84 -31.60
CA GLY A 144 25.80 -17.13 -30.90
C GLY A 144 24.66 -18.13 -31.07
N ASN A 145 23.51 -17.70 -31.60
CA ASN A 145 22.34 -18.56 -31.81
C ASN A 145 22.34 -19.25 -33.17
N LEU A 146 23.15 -18.78 -34.12
CA LEU A 146 23.18 -19.34 -35.46
C LEU A 146 23.53 -20.83 -35.42
N ASP A 147 22.91 -21.60 -36.31
CA ASP A 147 23.05 -23.06 -36.43
C ASP A 147 22.56 -23.87 -35.21
N TYR A 148 21.97 -23.23 -34.19
CA TYR A 148 21.30 -23.96 -33.12
C TYR A 148 20.06 -24.69 -33.64
N ILE A 149 19.91 -25.93 -33.22
CA ILE A 149 18.80 -26.80 -33.59
C ILE A 149 17.92 -27.03 -32.37
N TYR A 150 16.64 -26.67 -32.47
CA TYR A 150 15.69 -26.92 -31.39
C TYR A 150 15.52 -28.43 -31.15
N PRO A 151 15.71 -28.91 -29.91
CA PRO A 151 15.49 -30.32 -29.59
C PRO A 151 14.01 -30.69 -29.64
N GLU A 152 13.72 -31.99 -29.72
CA GLU A 152 12.36 -32.51 -29.60
C GLU A 152 11.69 -32.08 -28.28
N GLY A 153 10.40 -31.73 -28.35
CA GLY A 153 9.62 -31.23 -27.22
C GLY A 153 9.90 -29.77 -26.83
N HIS A 154 10.73 -29.03 -27.58
CA HIS A 154 10.84 -27.59 -27.43
C HIS A 154 9.68 -26.89 -28.17
N PRO A 155 9.03 -25.84 -27.62
CA PRO A 155 7.82 -25.26 -28.24
C PRO A 155 7.99 -24.74 -29.68
N VAL A 156 9.19 -24.25 -30.03
CA VAL A 156 9.53 -23.88 -31.42
C VAL A 156 9.56 -25.10 -32.36
N ARG A 157 9.95 -26.28 -31.85
CA ARG A 157 9.94 -27.55 -32.58
C ARG A 157 8.51 -27.93 -32.95
N ASP A 158 7.59 -27.87 -32.00
CA ASP A 158 6.17 -28.17 -32.19
C ASP A 158 5.54 -27.26 -33.28
N ILE A 159 6.03 -26.02 -33.44
CA ILE A 159 5.63 -25.12 -34.52
C ILE A 159 6.12 -25.60 -35.89
N VAL A 160 7.40 -25.91 -36.02
CA VAL A 160 7.97 -26.32 -37.33
C VAL A 160 7.47 -27.70 -37.76
N GLU A 161 7.13 -28.57 -36.81
CA GLU A 161 6.48 -29.86 -37.05
C GLU A 161 4.97 -29.73 -37.34
N GLY A 162 4.41 -28.54 -37.12
CA GLY A 162 3.04 -28.20 -37.48
C GLY A 162 1.99 -28.65 -36.47
N GLU A 163 2.39 -28.98 -35.24
CA GLU A 163 1.49 -29.34 -34.16
C GLU A 163 0.73 -28.12 -33.62
N ILE A 164 1.41 -26.96 -33.59
CA ILE A 164 0.85 -25.67 -33.18
C ILE A 164 1.26 -24.56 -34.14
N ASP A 165 0.46 -23.49 -34.26
CA ASP A 165 0.76 -22.37 -35.15
C ASP A 165 1.44 -21.19 -34.43
N LYS A 166 1.32 -21.12 -33.10
CA LYS A 166 1.95 -20.10 -32.26
C LYS A 166 2.05 -20.55 -30.80
N VAL A 167 2.99 -19.95 -30.08
CA VAL A 167 3.15 -20.10 -28.63
C VAL A 167 3.67 -18.79 -28.03
N VAL A 168 3.20 -18.43 -26.85
CA VAL A 168 3.90 -17.51 -25.96
C VAL A 168 4.06 -18.24 -24.64
N GLU A 169 5.30 -18.32 -24.18
CA GLU A 169 5.73 -19.08 -23.02
C GLU A 169 5.75 -18.20 -21.77
N ASP A 170 5.72 -18.84 -20.59
CA ASP A 170 6.12 -18.18 -19.35
C ASP A 170 7.61 -17.82 -19.38
N ILE A 171 8.04 -16.94 -18.47
CA ILE A 171 9.46 -16.60 -18.33
C ILE A 171 10.25 -17.86 -17.96
N ARG A 172 11.28 -18.16 -18.75
CA ARG A 172 12.20 -19.27 -18.50
C ARG A 172 13.63 -18.91 -18.89
N GLN A 173 14.57 -19.71 -18.42
CA GLN A 173 15.97 -19.59 -18.80
C GLN A 173 16.18 -20.02 -20.26
N SER A 174 17.08 -19.33 -20.97
CA SER A 174 17.54 -19.73 -22.30
C SER A 174 18.27 -21.07 -22.25
N THR A 175 18.16 -21.85 -23.32
CA THR A 175 18.92 -23.10 -23.48
C THR A 175 20.37 -22.87 -23.90
N LEU A 176 20.68 -21.66 -24.40
CA LEU A 176 21.98 -21.27 -24.93
C LEU A 176 22.77 -20.40 -23.96
N GLU A 177 22.09 -19.64 -23.10
CA GLU A 177 22.71 -18.63 -22.22
C GLU A 177 22.14 -18.67 -20.80
N ASP A 178 22.89 -18.11 -19.84
CA ASP A 178 22.45 -17.89 -18.46
C ASP A 178 21.59 -16.61 -18.33
N THR A 179 20.57 -16.49 -19.18
CA THR A 179 19.68 -15.34 -19.24
C THR A 179 18.22 -15.80 -19.28
N TYR A 180 17.35 -15.11 -18.55
CA TYR A 180 15.91 -15.39 -18.52
C TYR A 180 15.18 -14.54 -19.54
N TYR A 181 14.26 -15.17 -20.27
CA TYR A 181 13.44 -14.52 -21.29
C TYR A 181 11.99 -14.97 -21.17
N LYS A 182 11.08 -14.09 -21.58
CA LYS A 182 9.75 -14.48 -22.04
C LYS A 182 9.84 -14.69 -23.54
N TYR A 183 9.53 -15.91 -23.98
CA TYR A 183 9.63 -16.31 -25.37
C TYR A 183 8.25 -16.39 -26.02
N GLY A 184 8.18 -16.12 -27.31
CA GLY A 184 7.08 -16.57 -28.14
C GLY A 184 7.55 -16.87 -29.54
N ALA A 185 6.79 -17.69 -30.24
CA ALA A 185 7.07 -18.05 -31.61
C ALA A 185 5.80 -18.17 -32.43
N VAL A 186 5.92 -17.87 -33.72
CA VAL A 186 4.84 -18.00 -34.69
C VAL A 186 5.31 -18.78 -35.91
N LYS A 187 4.42 -19.59 -36.46
CA LYS A 187 4.64 -20.34 -37.69
C LYS A 187 4.77 -19.43 -38.89
N ALA A 188 5.75 -19.72 -39.73
CA ALA A 188 6.05 -19.03 -40.98
C ALA A 188 6.22 -19.99 -42.14
N ASP A 189 6.07 -19.51 -43.38
CA ASP A 189 6.21 -20.34 -44.59
C ASP A 189 7.63 -20.92 -44.74
N PHE A 190 8.62 -20.33 -44.08
CA PHE A 190 10.00 -20.83 -44.02
C PHE A 190 10.30 -21.70 -42.78
N GLY A 191 9.37 -21.81 -41.82
CA GLY A 191 9.56 -22.50 -40.54
C GLY A 191 8.89 -21.73 -39.40
N ALA A 192 9.66 -21.01 -38.61
CA ALA A 192 9.14 -20.23 -37.49
C ALA A 192 9.91 -18.93 -37.28
N VAL A 193 9.25 -17.96 -36.65
CA VAL A 193 9.87 -16.76 -36.09
C VAL A 193 9.75 -16.84 -34.59
N GLN A 194 10.86 -16.77 -33.87
CA GLN A 194 10.88 -16.69 -32.41
C GLN A 194 11.34 -15.31 -31.97
N ILE A 195 10.69 -14.79 -30.94
CA ILE A 195 10.97 -13.51 -30.30
C ILE A 195 11.16 -13.76 -28.80
N GLY A 196 12.20 -13.16 -28.23
CA GLY A 196 12.49 -13.19 -26.80
C GLY A 196 12.66 -11.79 -26.22
N ILE A 197 12.08 -11.56 -25.05
CA ILE A 197 12.27 -10.34 -24.26
C ILE A 197 12.91 -10.74 -22.93
N LYS A 198 14.04 -10.12 -22.56
CA LYS A 198 14.69 -10.43 -21.27
C LYS A 198 13.74 -10.17 -20.11
N ALA A 199 13.72 -11.08 -19.15
CA ALA A 199 12.88 -10.98 -17.96
C ALA A 199 13.14 -9.68 -17.17
N ASP A 200 14.38 -9.18 -17.19
CA ASP A 200 14.78 -7.92 -16.56
C ASP A 200 14.06 -6.69 -17.14
N HIS A 201 13.51 -6.77 -18.35
CA HIS A 201 12.68 -5.71 -18.95
C HIS A 201 11.19 -5.84 -18.59
N ILE A 202 10.78 -6.94 -17.97
CA ILE A 202 9.38 -7.26 -17.64
C ILE A 202 9.12 -7.14 -16.13
N VAL A 203 10.07 -7.61 -15.31
CA VAL A 203 9.90 -7.77 -13.86
C VAL A 203 10.47 -6.58 -13.06
N ASN A 204 11.17 -5.65 -13.71
CA ASN A 204 11.71 -4.44 -13.07
C ASN A 204 10.75 -3.25 -13.06
#